data_AF-G9ZEZ2-F1
#
_entry.id   AF-G9ZEZ2-F1
#
_cell.length_a   1.000
_cell.length_b   1.000
_cell.length_c   1.000
_cell.angle_alpha   90.00
_cell.angle_beta   90.00
_cell.angle_gamma   90.00
#
_symmetry.space_group_name_H-M   'P 1'
#
loop_
_entity.id
_entity.type
_entity.pdbx_description
1 polymer ?
#
loop_
_entity_poly.entity_id
_entity_poly.type
_entity_poly.pdbx_seq_one_letter_code
_entity_poly.pdbx_strand_id
1 'polypeptide(L)' 'MQNFVALDFETANRNPSSVCSIGLVFVANGRLADSYYRLIKPIPDI' A
#
# COMPACT_ATOMS: atom_id res chain seq x y z
N MET A 1 2.01 -23.28 -4.26
CA MET A 1 2.49 -21.88 -4.40
C MET A 1 1.96 -21.08 -3.24
N GLN A 2 2.71 -20.10 -2.74
CA GLN A 2 2.39 -19.40 -1.49
C GLN A 2 1.43 -18.24 -1.74
N ASN A 3 0.47 -18.03 -0.82
CA ASN A 3 -0.40 -16.87 -0.84
C ASN A 3 0.32 -15.71 -0.14
N PHE A 4 0.32 -14.53 -0.75
CA PHE A 4 0.97 -13.35 -0.17
C PHE A 4 0.26 -12.07 -0.62
N VAL A 5 0.59 -10.98 0.08
CA VAL A 5 0.16 -9.63 -0.28
C VAL A 5 1.40 -8.80 -0.54
N ALA A 6 1.48 -8.20 -1.72
CA ALA A 6 2.45 -7.14 -2.00
C ALA A 6 1.81 -5.81 -1.60
N LEU A 7 2.57 -4.96 -0.90
CA LEU A 7 2.11 -3.65 -0.45
C LEU A 7 3.14 -2.58 -0.77
N ASP A 8 2.65 -1.39 -1.06
CA ASP A 8 3.46 -0.22 -1.39
C ASP A 8 2.85 1.04 -0.76
N PHE A 9 3.72 1.89 -0.20
CA PHE A 9 3.34 3.13 0.47
C PHE A 9 4.03 4.30 -0.22
N GLU A 10 3.25 5.34 -0.49
CA GLU A 10 3.79 6.63 -0.93
C GLU A 10 3.74 7.62 0.22
N THR A 11 4.80 8.40 0.40
CA THR A 11 4.90 9.40 1.48
C THR A 11 5.05 10.81 0.90
N ALA A 12 4.53 11.82 1.60
CA ALA A 12 4.67 13.22 1.20
C ALA A 12 6.12 13.71 1.31
N ASN A 13 6.89 13.12 2.24
CA ASN A 13 8.27 13.47 2.50
C ASN A 13 9.02 12.29 3.14
N ARG A 14 10.23 12.54 3.64
CA ARG A 14 11.09 11.50 4.25
C ARG A 14 10.60 11.00 5.62
N ASN A 15 9.55 11.60 6.19
CA ASN A 15 8.92 11.11 7.41
C ASN A 15 8.01 9.91 7.11
N PRO A 16 8.26 8.73 7.70
CA PRO A 16 7.40 7.55 7.52
C PRO A 16 5.94 7.77 7.93
N SER A 17 5.63 8.71 8.81
CA SER A 17 4.23 9.00 9.19
C SER A 17 3.46 9.79 8.13
N SER A 18 4.15 10.38 7.15
CA SER A 18 3.56 11.23 6.10
C SER A 18 2.95 10.43 4.94
N VAL A 19 2.42 9.23 5.20
CA VAL A 19 1.83 8.36 4.18
C VAL A 19 0.64 9.06 3.50
N CYS A 20 0.69 9.12 2.17
CA CYS A 20 -0.34 9.70 1.31
C CYS A 20 -1.24 8.64 0.67
N SER A 21 -0.72 7.44 0.42
CA SER A 21 -1.51 6.35 -0.14
C SER A 21 -0.91 4.98 0.16
N ILE A 22 -1.77 3.97 0.08
CA ILE A 22 -1.37 2.57 0.11
C ILE A 22 -1.97 1.83 -1.08
N GLY A 23 -1.13 1.01 -1.74
CA GLY A 23 -1.55 -0.02 -2.67
C GLY A 23 -1.34 -1.41 -2.10
N LEU A 24 -2.29 -2.31 -2.31
CA LEU A 24 -2.21 -3.72 -1.95
C LEU A 24 -2.57 -4.57 -3.16
N VAL A 25 -1.82 -5.65 -3.37
CA VAL A 25 -2.13 -6.69 -4.36
C VAL A 25 -2.11 -8.05 -3.67
N PHE A 26 -3.21 -8.77 -3.77
CA PHE A 26 -3.38 -10.09 -3.18
C PHE A 26 -3.08 -11.15 -4.24
N VAL A 27 -2.14 -12.05 -3.95
CA VAL A 27 -1.77 -13.17 -4.83
C VAL A 27 -2.15 -14.47 -4.16
N ALA A 28 -2.98 -15.26 -4.82
CA ALA A 28 -3.40 -16.58 -4.36
C ALA A 28 -3.13 -17.62 -5.45
N ASN A 29 -2.52 -18.74 -5.08
CA ASN A 29 -2.17 -19.83 -6.03
C ASN A 29 -1.42 -19.33 -7.28
N GLY A 30 -0.54 -18.33 -7.11
CA GLY A 30 0.24 -17.77 -8.22
C GLY A 30 -0.51 -16.85 -9.17
N ARG A 31 -1.74 -16.44 -8.84
CA ARG A 31 -2.57 -15.55 -9.64
C ARG A 31 -2.97 -14.33 -8.84
N LEU A 32 -3.15 -13.20 -9.52
CA LEU A 32 -3.75 -12.00 -8.94
C LEU A 32 -5.18 -12.34 -8.50
N ALA A 33 -5.44 -12.20 -7.20
CA ALA A 33 -6.75 -12.49 -6.61
C ALA A 33 -7.58 -11.21 -6.44
N ASP A 34 -6.94 -10.13 -5.98
CA ASP A 34 -7.59 -8.84 -5.75
C ASP A 34 -6.56 -7.70 -5.67
N SER A 35 -7.05 -6.46 -5.70
CA SER A 35 -6.26 -5.27 -5.40
C SER A 35 -7.06 -4.26 -4.57
N TYR A 36 -6.35 -3.50 -3.75
CA TYR A 36 -6.94 -2.44 -2.94
C TYR A 36 -6.07 -1.20 -3.02
N TYR A 37 -6.72 -0.05 -3.17
CA TYR A 37 -6.06 1.25 -3.19
C TYR A 37 -6.83 2.24 -2.32
N ARG A 38 -6.10 3.04 -1.54
CA ARG A 38 -6.70 4.10 -0.75
C ARG A 38 -5.75 5.28 -0.55
N LEU A 39 -6.32 6.48 -0.67
CA LEU A 39 -5.69 7.72 -0.23
C LEU A 39 -5.79 7.85 1.29
N ILE A 40 -4.71 8.33 1.90
CA ILE A 40 -4.56 8.57 3.32
C ILE A 40 -4.23 10.05 3.49
N LYS A 41 -4.89 10.73 4.41
CA LYS A 41 -4.49 12.10 4.76
C LYS A 41 -3.19 12.02 5.61
N PRO A 42 -2.05 12.54 5.13
CA PRO A 42 -0.78 12.40 5.81
C PRO A 42 -0.73 13.21 7.11
N ILE A 43 0.11 12.78 8.06
CA ILE A 43 0.44 13.55 9.26
C ILE A 43 1.98 13.50 9.46
N PRO A 44 2.67 14.62 9.66
CA PRO A 44 2.16 15.99 9.64
C PRO A 44 1.68 16.39 8.23
N ASP A 45 0.68 17.27 8.20
CA ASP A 45 0.18 17.93 6.99
C ASP A 45 1.16 19.09 6.71
N ILE A 46 2.22 18.83 5.93
CA ILE A 46 3.30 19.79 5.60
C ILE A 46 3.04 20.42 4.24
#